data_AF-A0A519ZB85-F1
#
_entry.id   AF-A0A519ZB85-F1
#
_cell.length_a   1.000
_cell.length_b   1.000
_cell.length_c   1.000
_cell.angle_alpha   90.00
_cell.angle_beta   90.00
_cell.angle_gamma   90.00
#
_symmetry.space_group_name_H-M   'P 1'
#
loop_
_entity.id
_entity.type
_entity.pdbx_description
1 polymer ?
#
loop_
_entity_poly.entity_id
_entity_poly.type
_entity_poly.pdbx_seq_one_letter_code
_entity_poly.pdbx_strand_id
1 'polypeptide(L)'
;MSLDTLITHNTLLPATPDAQPDACALVLMGGGARTAYQVGVLKAIAAMIVAQLPGKPSPASPPPAFPFQWLFGTSAGALNACYLASQAVHGLDALPRLATFWSALRSERVYRLEAPGWVRANRIVAGLTLARQVRRHRALLDTLPLVDTLHRAIDLDALERALAQRIIHVLGVTASSYTTGEHWTFCQTRPSHPVQPWHRPGRRAEFQPITIEHLMASSAIPFLFPAVPLWVDGHKEHFGDSGE
;
A
#
# COMPACT_ATOMS: atom_id res chain seq x y z
N MET A 1 -24.86 8.54 -10.46
CA MET A 1 -24.61 7.48 -11.47
C MET A 1 -24.85 6.14 -10.78
N SER A 2 -25.63 5.25 -11.39
CA SER A 2 -25.95 3.94 -10.80
C SER A 2 -24.73 3.03 -10.81
N LEU A 3 -24.60 2.15 -9.81
CA LEU A 3 -23.62 1.07 -9.73
C LEU A 3 -23.62 0.19 -10.99
N ASP A 4 -24.80 0.01 -11.59
CA ASP A 4 -24.94 -0.73 -12.85
C ASP A 4 -24.14 -0.08 -13.97
N THR A 5 -24.17 1.24 -14.08
CA THR A 5 -23.49 1.99 -15.16
C THR A 5 -21.96 1.85 -15.11
N LEU A 6 -21.37 1.63 -13.92
CA LEU A 6 -19.93 1.43 -13.78
C LEU A 6 -19.50 -0.01 -14.10
N ILE A 7 -20.35 -1.00 -13.81
CA ILE A 7 -20.06 -2.40 -14.11
C ILE A 7 -20.18 -2.66 -15.62
N THR A 8 -21.22 -2.14 -16.29
CA THR A 8 -21.39 -2.37 -17.74
C THR A 8 -20.33 -1.65 -18.59
N HIS A 9 -19.81 -0.51 -18.13
CA HIS A 9 -18.85 0.27 -18.93
C HIS A 9 -17.45 -0.38 -18.99
N ASN A 10 -17.06 -1.16 -17.97
CA ASN A 10 -15.78 -1.88 -17.97
C ASN A 10 -15.86 -3.26 -18.65
N THR A 11 -17.04 -3.88 -18.73
CA THR A 11 -17.21 -5.21 -19.36
C THR A 11 -17.42 -5.14 -20.87
N LEU A 12 -17.77 -3.97 -21.41
CA LEU A 12 -18.03 -3.76 -22.85
C LEU A 12 -16.84 -3.17 -23.61
N LEU A 13 -15.72 -2.86 -22.94
CA LEU A 13 -14.50 -2.51 -23.64
C LEU A 13 -13.93 -3.78 -24.28
N PRO A 14 -13.74 -3.80 -25.62
CA PRO A 14 -13.08 -4.94 -26.25
C PRO A 14 -11.73 -5.14 -25.58
N ALA A 15 -11.41 -6.40 -25.23
CA ALA A 15 -10.11 -6.76 -24.68
C ALA A 15 -9.04 -6.18 -25.61
N THR A 16 -8.23 -5.25 -25.11
CA THR A 16 -7.11 -4.70 -25.87
C THR A 16 -6.19 -5.86 -26.25
N PRO A 17 -5.79 -6.00 -27.53
CA PRO A 17 -5.02 -7.14 -28.03
C PRO A 17 -3.62 -7.28 -27.40
N ASP A 18 -3.20 -6.32 -26.56
CA ASP A 18 -1.94 -6.29 -25.80
C ASP A 18 -2.07 -6.83 -24.35
N ALA A 19 -3.27 -7.25 -23.92
CA ALA A 19 -3.42 -7.88 -22.62
C ALA A 19 -2.74 -9.25 -22.65
N GLN A 20 -1.52 -9.32 -22.13
CA GLN A 20 -0.76 -10.55 -22.02
C GLN A 20 -1.61 -11.53 -21.18
N PRO A 21 -2.03 -12.68 -21.73
CA PRO A 21 -3.04 -13.56 -21.12
C PRO A 21 -2.65 -14.13 -19.74
N ASP A 22 -1.40 -13.93 -19.32
CA ASP A 22 -0.82 -14.44 -18.07
C ASP A 22 -0.53 -13.35 -17.02
N ALA A 23 -0.94 -12.10 -17.21
CA ALA A 23 -0.68 -11.03 -16.26
C ALA A 23 -1.63 -11.10 -15.04
N CYS A 24 -1.10 -11.44 -13.87
CA CYS A 24 -1.86 -11.50 -12.62
C CYS A 24 -1.73 -10.19 -11.84
N ALA A 25 -2.86 -9.66 -11.38
CA ALA A 25 -2.94 -8.45 -10.56
C ALA A 25 -3.32 -8.80 -9.11
N LEU A 26 -2.60 -8.20 -8.15
CA LEU A 26 -2.90 -8.22 -6.73
C LEU A 26 -3.39 -6.83 -6.30
N VAL A 27 -4.63 -6.76 -5.82
CA VAL A 27 -5.23 -5.52 -5.29
C VAL A 27 -5.46 -5.68 -3.78
N LEU A 28 -4.81 -4.84 -2.98
CA LEU A 28 -4.84 -4.88 -1.52
C LEU A 28 -5.56 -3.66 -0.97
N MET A 29 -6.79 -3.87 -0.52
CA MET A 29 -7.61 -2.81 0.04
C MET A 29 -7.09 -2.32 1.40
N GLY A 30 -7.54 -1.12 1.79
CA GLY A 30 -7.36 -0.60 3.14
C GLY A 30 -8.09 -1.41 4.21
N GLY A 31 -7.89 -1.05 5.47
CA GLY A 31 -8.47 -1.75 6.62
C GLY A 31 -7.64 -1.72 7.90
N GLY A 32 -6.58 -0.90 7.94
CA GLY A 32 -5.68 -0.76 9.08
C GLY A 32 -5.02 -2.08 9.47
N ALA A 33 -4.96 -2.39 10.76
CA ALA A 33 -4.35 -3.64 11.26
C ALA A 33 -5.04 -4.92 10.74
N ARG A 34 -6.29 -4.84 10.26
CA ARG A 34 -7.00 -6.00 9.67
C ARG A 34 -6.36 -6.48 8.38
N THR A 35 -5.51 -5.69 7.72
CA THR A 35 -4.79 -6.17 6.54
C THR A 35 -3.81 -7.29 6.85
N ALA A 36 -3.52 -7.60 8.12
CA ALA A 36 -2.86 -8.84 8.53
C ALA A 36 -3.61 -10.11 8.06
N TYR A 37 -4.93 -10.06 7.86
CA TYR A 37 -5.66 -11.17 7.25
C TYR A 37 -5.26 -11.38 5.79
N GLN A 38 -5.06 -10.31 5.02
CA GLN A 38 -4.57 -10.39 3.63
C GLN A 38 -3.21 -11.10 3.59
N VAL A 39 -2.35 -10.79 4.56
CA VAL A 39 -1.01 -11.39 4.69
C VAL A 39 -1.10 -12.89 4.98
N GLY A 40 -2.02 -13.31 5.84
CA GLY A 40 -2.31 -14.72 6.10
C GLY A 40 -2.78 -15.46 4.85
N VAL A 41 -3.68 -14.84 4.06
CA VAL A 41 -4.15 -15.38 2.78
C VAL A 41 -3.00 -15.52 1.79
N LEU A 42 -2.15 -14.51 1.63
CA LEU A 42 -0.99 -14.56 0.75
C LEU A 42 0.00 -15.66 1.16
N LYS A 43 0.26 -15.83 2.46
CA LYS A 43 1.07 -16.94 2.97
C LYS A 43 0.46 -18.31 2.61
N ALA A 44 -0.85 -18.45 2.71
CA ALA A 44 -1.54 -19.68 2.31
C ALA A 44 -1.47 -19.92 0.79
N ILE A 45 -1.64 -18.89 -0.03
CA ILE A 45 -1.48 -18.96 -1.50
C ILE A 45 -0.08 -19.45 -1.86
N ALA A 46 0.97 -18.92 -1.22
CA ALA A 46 2.34 -19.38 -1.43
C ALA A 46 2.48 -20.90 -1.13
N ALA A 47 1.93 -21.36 -0.01
CA ALA A 47 1.95 -22.78 0.33
C ALA A 47 1.18 -23.65 -0.67
N MET A 48 0.04 -23.17 -1.18
CA MET A 48 -0.76 -23.87 -2.18
C MET A 48 -0.04 -23.95 -3.54
N ILE A 49 0.65 -22.89 -3.96
CA ILE A 49 1.46 -22.89 -5.18
C ILE A 49 2.60 -23.91 -5.03
N VAL A 50 3.32 -23.89 -3.90
CA VAL A 50 4.41 -24.85 -3.64
C VAL A 50 3.89 -26.30 -3.67
N ALA A 51 2.72 -26.57 -3.10
CA ALA A 51 2.14 -27.92 -3.08
C ALA A 51 1.75 -28.45 -4.48
N GLN A 52 1.57 -27.57 -5.46
CA GLN A 52 1.22 -27.93 -6.84
C GLN A 52 2.45 -28.06 -7.76
N LEU A 53 3.63 -27.64 -7.31
CA LEU A 53 4.83 -27.71 -8.14
C LEU A 53 5.29 -29.17 -8.33
N PRO A 54 5.70 -29.55 -9.55
CA PRO A 54 6.27 -30.87 -9.78
C PRO A 54 7.66 -30.97 -9.12
N GLY A 55 7.81 -31.92 -8.20
CA GLY A 55 9.05 -32.17 -7.47
C GLY A 55 9.08 -31.49 -6.08
N LYS A 56 9.90 -32.04 -5.18
CA LYS A 56 10.04 -31.50 -3.82
C LYS A 56 10.97 -30.28 -3.86
N PRO A 57 10.56 -29.11 -3.32
CA PRO A 57 11.46 -27.98 -3.18
C PRO A 57 12.72 -28.41 -2.40
N SER A 58 13.89 -28.22 -3.01
CA SER A 58 15.18 -28.40 -2.37
C SER A 58 15.71 -27.02 -1.94
N PRO A 59 16.44 -26.92 -0.80
CA PRO A 59 17.12 -25.67 -0.43
C PRO A 59 18.09 -25.15 -1.49
N ALA A 60 18.53 -26.00 -2.42
CA ALA A 60 19.43 -25.66 -3.51
C ALA A 60 18.72 -25.14 -4.78
N SER A 61 17.39 -25.28 -4.87
CA SER A 61 16.61 -24.80 -6.02
C SER A 61 16.23 -23.33 -5.84
N PRO A 62 16.22 -22.52 -6.91
CA PRO A 62 15.72 -21.15 -6.83
C PRO A 62 14.24 -21.15 -6.40
N PRO A 63 13.80 -20.14 -5.63
CA PRO A 63 12.40 -20.03 -5.25
C PRO A 63 11.53 -19.89 -6.51
N PRO A 64 10.28 -20.38 -6.48
CA PRO A 64 9.33 -20.16 -7.58
C PRO A 64 9.18 -18.66 -7.88
N ALA A 65 8.84 -18.33 -9.12
CA ALA A 65 8.68 -16.95 -9.54
C ALA A 65 7.62 -16.20 -8.71
N PHE A 66 7.76 -14.88 -8.62
CA PHE A 66 6.78 -14.03 -7.97
C PHE A 66 5.47 -14.03 -8.79
N PRO A 67 4.30 -14.31 -8.19
CA PRO A 67 3.11 -14.63 -8.95
C PRO A 67 2.32 -13.42 -9.48
N PHE A 68 2.65 -12.19 -9.08
CA PHE A 68 1.88 -11.00 -9.43
C PHE A 68 2.73 -9.99 -10.22
N GLN A 69 2.24 -9.51 -11.36
CA GLN A 69 2.94 -8.51 -12.17
C GLN A 69 2.40 -7.10 -11.91
N TRP A 70 1.18 -7.00 -11.39
CA TRP A 70 0.54 -5.71 -11.10
C TRP A 70 0.15 -5.68 -9.63
N LEU A 71 0.67 -4.72 -8.89
CA LEU A 71 0.39 -4.58 -7.46
C LEU A 71 -0.27 -3.23 -7.22
N PHE A 72 -1.43 -3.24 -6.59
CA PHE A 72 -2.14 -2.03 -6.21
C PHE A 72 -2.51 -2.11 -4.74
N GLY A 73 -2.43 -0.99 -4.03
CA GLY A 73 -2.96 -0.94 -2.68
C GLY A 73 -3.39 0.44 -2.22
N THR A 74 -4.19 0.44 -1.16
CA THR A 74 -4.71 1.62 -0.47
C THR A 74 -4.47 1.46 1.03
N SER A 75 -4.11 2.54 1.73
CA SER A 75 -3.83 2.52 3.17
C SER A 75 -2.81 1.43 3.55
N ALA A 76 -3.08 0.68 4.62
CA ALA A 76 -2.26 -0.47 5.03
C ALA A 76 -2.10 -1.55 3.92
N GLY A 77 -3.01 -1.61 2.93
CA GLY A 77 -2.86 -2.43 1.75
C GLY A 77 -1.78 -1.92 0.78
N ALA A 78 -1.60 -0.60 0.68
CA ALA A 78 -0.48 -0.01 -0.07
C ALA A 78 0.87 -0.34 0.55
N LEU A 79 0.94 -0.37 1.88
CA LEU A 79 2.14 -0.81 2.61
C LEU A 79 2.50 -2.25 2.26
N ASN A 80 1.50 -3.15 2.25
CA ASN A 80 1.68 -4.54 1.86
C ASN A 80 2.11 -4.67 0.39
N ALA A 81 1.47 -3.93 -0.52
CA ALA A 81 1.79 -3.95 -1.95
C ALA A 81 3.22 -3.48 -2.21
N CYS A 82 3.64 -2.38 -1.58
CA CYS A 82 4.98 -1.82 -1.72
C CYS A 82 6.04 -2.74 -1.10
N TYR A 83 5.76 -3.33 0.08
CA TYR A 83 6.64 -4.34 0.68
C TYR A 83 6.84 -5.53 -0.27
N LEU A 84 5.75 -6.11 -0.80
CA LEU A 84 5.83 -7.22 -1.74
C LEU A 84 6.59 -6.86 -3.01
N ALA A 85 6.33 -5.68 -3.58
CA ALA A 85 7.02 -5.19 -4.76
C ALA A 85 8.54 -5.05 -4.51
N SER A 86 8.95 -4.54 -3.34
CA SER A 86 10.38 -4.47 -2.95
C SER A 86 11.02 -5.84 -2.71
N GLN A 87 10.21 -6.87 -2.42
CA GLN A 87 10.68 -8.24 -2.18
C GLN A 87 10.52 -9.16 -3.40
N ALA A 88 9.95 -8.67 -4.51
CA ALA A 88 9.55 -9.51 -5.65
C ALA A 88 10.72 -10.26 -6.29
N VAL A 89 11.95 -9.72 -6.21
CA VAL A 89 13.19 -10.38 -6.66
C VAL A 89 13.47 -11.72 -5.95
N HIS A 90 12.88 -11.94 -4.77
CA HIS A 90 12.97 -13.20 -4.02
C HIS A 90 11.90 -14.22 -4.43
N GLY A 91 11.09 -13.92 -5.45
CA GLY A 91 10.06 -14.82 -5.93
C GLY A 91 8.95 -15.04 -4.90
N LEU A 92 8.42 -16.26 -4.86
CA LEU A 92 7.29 -16.64 -4.02
C LEU A 92 7.56 -16.46 -2.51
N ASP A 93 8.83 -16.45 -2.09
CA ASP A 93 9.22 -16.21 -0.70
C ASP A 93 8.87 -14.81 -0.18
N ALA A 94 8.60 -13.85 -1.07
CA ALA A 94 8.12 -12.52 -0.69
C ALA A 94 6.83 -12.57 0.16
N LEU A 95 5.94 -13.54 -0.13
CA LEU A 95 4.64 -13.68 0.53
C LEU A 95 4.79 -14.10 2.01
N PRO A 96 5.50 -15.20 2.36
CA PRO A 96 5.75 -15.54 3.77
C PRO A 96 6.66 -14.53 4.49
N ARG A 97 7.56 -13.83 3.80
CA ARG A 97 8.36 -12.73 4.39
C ARG A 97 7.48 -11.59 4.90
N LEU A 98 6.43 -11.23 4.14
CA LEU A 98 5.43 -10.26 4.60
C LEU A 98 4.75 -10.73 5.89
N ALA A 99 4.42 -12.03 6.02
CA ALA A 99 3.86 -12.58 7.26
C ALA A 99 4.82 -12.48 8.45
N THR A 100 6.12 -12.72 8.23
CA THR A 100 7.14 -12.53 9.26
C THR A 100 7.24 -11.06 9.68
N PHE A 101 7.21 -10.13 8.72
CA PHE A 101 7.20 -8.69 8.99
C PHE A 101 6.01 -8.29 9.88
N TRP A 102 4.78 -8.70 9.51
CA TRP A 102 3.58 -8.42 10.29
C TRP A 102 3.60 -9.04 11.68
N SER A 103 4.15 -10.24 11.82
CA SER A 103 4.27 -10.92 13.13
C SER A 103 5.25 -10.22 14.08
N ALA A 104 6.23 -9.50 13.52
CA ALA A 104 7.21 -8.71 14.27
C ALA A 104 6.75 -7.26 14.52
N LEU A 105 5.68 -6.81 13.86
CA LEU A 105 5.13 -5.47 14.05
C LEU A 105 4.54 -5.33 15.45
N ARG A 106 4.77 -4.18 16.07
CA ARG A 106 4.28 -3.82 17.41
C ARG A 106 3.68 -2.42 17.33
N SER A 107 2.67 -2.12 18.15
CA SER A 107 1.97 -0.82 18.12
C SER A 107 2.92 0.37 18.27
N GLU A 108 3.97 0.23 19.08
CA GLU A 108 4.99 1.24 19.35
C GLU A 108 5.86 1.55 18.12
N ARG A 109 5.87 0.66 17.12
CA ARG A 109 6.53 0.84 15.83
C ARG A 109 5.61 1.48 14.79
N VAL A 110 4.32 1.63 15.08
CA VAL A 110 3.34 2.24 14.17
C VAL A 110 2.96 3.65 14.64
N TYR A 111 2.85 3.87 15.94
CA TYR A 111 2.56 5.19 16.49
C TYR A 111 3.10 5.34 17.92
N ARG A 112 3.43 6.58 18.31
CA ARG A 112 3.63 6.96 19.70
C ARG A 112 2.49 7.85 20.17
N LEU A 113 1.88 7.48 21.29
CA LEU A 113 0.95 8.33 22.01
C LEU A 113 1.73 9.35 22.83
N GLU A 114 1.64 10.63 22.48
CA GLU A 114 2.11 11.72 23.35
C GLU A 114 1.10 11.95 24.50
N ALA A 115 1.01 10.99 25.43
CA ALA A 115 0.25 11.14 26.66
C ALA A 115 1.22 11.29 27.85
N PRO A 116 1.11 12.36 28.65
CA PRO A 116 1.89 12.48 29.88
C PRO A 116 1.67 11.26 30.79
N GLY A 117 2.74 10.70 31.37
CA GLY A 117 2.70 9.42 32.09
C GLY A 117 1.67 9.33 33.23
N TRP A 118 1.24 10.46 33.79
CA TRP A 118 0.20 10.54 34.83
C TRP A 118 -1.23 10.31 34.33
N VAL A 119 -1.47 10.37 33.01
CA VAL A 119 -2.78 10.19 32.36
C VAL A 119 -3.17 8.70 32.27
N ARG A 120 -2.21 7.77 32.37
CA ARG A 120 -2.48 6.31 32.34
C ARG A 120 -3.32 5.82 33.52
N ALA A 121 -3.47 6.61 34.60
CA ALA A 121 -4.20 6.22 35.80
C ALA A 121 -5.72 6.43 35.71
N ASN A 122 -6.24 7.27 34.79
CA ASN A 122 -7.67 7.55 34.72
C ASN A 122 -8.17 7.72 33.27
N ARG A 123 -8.92 6.71 32.79
CA ARG A 123 -9.44 6.63 31.41
C ARG A 123 -10.32 7.81 31.01
N ILE A 124 -11.01 8.44 31.96
CA ILE A 124 -11.90 9.58 31.70
C ILE A 124 -11.09 10.86 31.46
N VAL A 125 -10.06 11.08 32.28
CA VAL A 125 -9.13 12.22 32.13
C VAL A 125 -8.30 12.05 30.86
N ALA A 126 -7.88 10.82 30.55
CA ALA A 126 -7.24 10.49 29.28
C ALA A 126 -8.14 10.81 28.07
N GLY A 127 -9.41 10.41 28.11
CA GLY A 127 -10.36 10.73 27.05
C GLY A 127 -10.59 12.23 26.86
N LEU A 128 -10.69 13.00 27.95
CA LEU A 128 -10.91 14.46 27.90
C LEU A 128 -9.67 15.25 27.44
N THR A 129 -8.48 14.85 27.88
CA THR A 129 -7.21 15.43 27.43
C THR A 129 -6.96 15.12 25.95
N LEU A 130 -7.20 13.88 25.54
CA LEU A 130 -7.16 13.45 24.14
C LEU A 130 -8.14 14.28 23.29
N ALA A 131 -9.40 14.42 23.71
CA ALA A 131 -10.42 15.22 23.00
C ALA A 131 -10.10 16.72 22.92
N ARG A 132 -9.34 17.27 23.89
CA ARG A 132 -8.82 18.65 23.83
C ARG A 132 -7.60 18.77 22.92
N GLN A 133 -6.72 17.77 22.89
CA GLN A 133 -5.49 17.77 22.09
C GLN A 133 -5.79 17.55 20.60
N VAL A 134 -6.74 16.67 20.24
CA VAL A 134 -7.31 16.56 18.88
C VAL A 134 -7.75 17.93 18.38
N ARG A 135 -8.52 18.64 19.20
CA ARG A 135 -9.08 19.96 18.87
C ARG A 135 -8.00 21.04 18.68
N ARG A 136 -6.83 20.87 19.28
CA ARG A 136 -5.75 21.87 19.30
C ARG A 136 -4.66 21.61 18.25
N HIS A 137 -4.35 20.35 17.93
CA HIS A 137 -3.19 20.00 17.09
C HIS A 137 -3.51 19.27 15.78
N ARG A 138 -4.79 19.05 15.40
CA ARG A 138 -5.25 18.42 14.15
C ARG A 138 -4.73 16.99 13.87
N ALA A 139 -3.73 16.49 14.60
CA ALA A 139 -3.26 15.10 14.62
C ALA A 139 -2.86 14.71 16.05
N LEU A 140 -3.16 13.46 16.44
CA LEU A 140 -2.99 12.95 17.80
C LEU A 140 -1.70 12.16 18.04
N LEU A 141 -1.10 11.65 16.96
CA LEU A 141 -0.02 10.68 17.02
C LEU A 141 1.18 11.15 16.21
N ASP A 142 2.37 10.99 16.80
CA ASP A 142 3.63 11.10 16.09
C ASP A 142 3.75 9.92 15.11
N THR A 143 3.90 10.24 13.82
CA THR A 143 4.04 9.29 12.71
C THR A 143 5.48 8.89 12.43
N LEU A 144 6.47 9.51 13.08
CA LEU A 144 7.89 9.18 12.90
C LEU A 144 8.21 7.67 13.08
N PRO A 145 7.60 6.93 14.03
CA PRO A 145 7.85 5.49 14.14
C PRO A 145 7.42 4.68 12.92
N LEU A 146 6.32 5.08 12.27
CA LEU A 146 5.86 4.45 11.04
C LEU A 146 6.82 4.75 9.90
N VAL A 147 7.24 6.01 9.75
CA VAL A 147 8.23 6.43 8.74
C VAL A 147 9.52 5.62 8.87
N ASP A 148 10.07 5.52 10.08
CA ASP A 148 11.27 4.72 10.36
C ASP A 148 11.08 3.23 10.04
N THR A 149 9.90 2.69 10.39
CA THR A 149 9.56 1.28 10.09
C THR A 149 9.50 1.05 8.58
N LEU A 150 8.91 1.96 7.82
CA LEU A 150 8.81 1.86 6.37
C LEU A 150 10.18 1.98 5.71
N HIS A 151 11.01 2.94 6.11
CA HIS A 151 12.38 3.06 5.59
C HIS A 151 13.24 1.82 5.82
N ARG A 152 13.00 1.07 6.91
CA ARG A 152 13.72 -0.17 7.19
C ARG A 152 13.12 -1.38 6.48
N ALA A 153 11.82 -1.37 6.21
CA ALA A 153 11.10 -2.51 5.68
C ALA A 153 11.03 -2.51 4.14
N ILE A 154 11.07 -1.34 3.51
CA ILE A 154 10.85 -1.15 2.09
C ILE A 154 12.16 -0.72 1.42
N ASP A 155 12.73 -1.61 0.62
CA ASP A 155 13.88 -1.34 -0.22
C ASP A 155 13.39 -0.78 -1.57
N LEU A 156 13.40 0.55 -1.71
CA LEU A 156 12.99 1.24 -2.93
C LEU A 156 13.94 0.93 -4.11
N ASP A 157 15.21 0.65 -3.86
CA ASP A 157 16.13 0.23 -4.92
C ASP A 157 15.79 -1.19 -5.42
N ALA A 158 15.33 -2.07 -4.53
CA ALA A 158 14.83 -3.39 -4.94
C ALA A 158 13.53 -3.30 -5.76
N LEU A 159 12.65 -2.34 -5.43
CA LEU A 159 11.48 -2.02 -6.25
C LEU A 159 11.88 -1.62 -7.67
N GLU A 160 12.85 -0.70 -7.82
CA GLU A 160 13.38 -0.29 -9.12
C GLU A 160 13.96 -1.48 -9.90
N ARG A 161 14.74 -2.35 -9.23
CA ARG A 161 15.27 -3.58 -9.83
C ARG A 161 14.15 -4.51 -10.30
N ALA A 162 13.10 -4.72 -9.50
CA ALA A 162 11.98 -5.58 -9.84
C ALA A 162 11.21 -5.08 -11.08
N LEU A 163 11.02 -3.76 -11.19
CA LEU A 163 10.41 -3.11 -12.36
C LEU A 163 11.30 -3.21 -13.60
N ALA A 164 12.60 -2.92 -13.47
CA ALA A 164 13.56 -2.98 -14.56
C ALA A 164 13.70 -4.41 -15.13
N GLN A 165 13.72 -5.42 -14.25
CA GLN A 165 13.77 -6.85 -14.61
C GLN A 165 12.42 -7.41 -15.07
N ARG A 166 11.35 -6.60 -15.06
CA ARG A 166 9.99 -6.98 -15.43
C ARG A 166 9.43 -8.14 -14.59
N ILE A 167 9.93 -8.32 -13.37
CA ILE A 167 9.33 -9.23 -12.39
C ILE A 167 7.95 -8.71 -12.00
N ILE A 168 7.85 -7.38 -11.86
CA ILE A 168 6.61 -6.65 -11.79
C ILE A 168 6.58 -5.60 -12.91
N HIS A 169 5.40 -5.21 -13.34
CA HIS A 169 5.18 -4.19 -14.36
C HIS A 169 4.76 -2.86 -13.74
N VAL A 170 3.91 -2.92 -12.70
CA VAL A 170 3.33 -1.74 -12.07
C VAL A 170 3.17 -1.93 -10.56
N LEU A 171 3.56 -0.90 -9.80
CA LEU A 171 3.12 -0.69 -8.43
C LEU A 171 2.22 0.56 -8.39
N GLY A 172 1.03 0.45 -7.81
CA GLY A 172 0.11 1.56 -7.59
C GLY A 172 -0.22 1.77 -6.11
N VAL A 173 -0.07 3.01 -5.63
CA VAL A 173 -0.41 3.43 -4.28
C VAL A 173 -1.53 4.45 -4.35
N THR A 174 -2.65 4.16 -3.70
CA THR A 174 -3.83 5.03 -3.73
C THR A 174 -3.95 5.86 -2.46
N ALA A 175 -4.13 7.17 -2.60
CA ALA A 175 -4.41 8.11 -1.53
C ALA A 175 -5.54 9.07 -1.95
N SER A 176 -6.17 9.73 -0.98
CA SER A 176 -7.17 10.76 -1.25
C SER A 176 -6.59 12.13 -1.05
N SER A 177 -6.79 13.03 -2.00
CA SER A 177 -6.51 14.44 -1.81
C SER A 177 -7.58 15.05 -0.90
N TYR A 178 -7.18 15.57 0.24
CA TYR A 178 -8.05 16.35 1.12
C TYR A 178 -8.20 17.80 0.63
N THR A 179 -7.38 18.20 -0.34
CA THR A 179 -7.49 19.49 -1.02
C THR A 179 -8.62 19.48 -2.04
N THR A 180 -8.68 18.46 -2.90
CA THR A 180 -9.63 18.40 -4.03
C THR A 180 -10.77 17.40 -3.83
N GLY A 181 -10.63 16.46 -2.89
CA GLY A 181 -11.56 15.34 -2.71
C GLY A 181 -11.43 14.24 -3.76
N GLU A 182 -10.44 14.32 -4.65
CA GLU A 182 -10.18 13.27 -5.65
C GLU A 182 -9.32 12.13 -5.08
N HIS A 183 -9.56 10.91 -5.56
CA HIS A 183 -8.70 9.76 -5.29
C HIS A 183 -7.58 9.66 -6.32
N TRP A 184 -6.33 9.61 -5.86
CA TRP A 184 -5.16 9.51 -6.69
C TRP A 184 -4.53 8.14 -6.54
N THR A 185 -4.28 7.46 -7.66
CA THR A 185 -3.44 6.27 -7.72
C THR A 185 -2.09 6.65 -8.33
N PHE A 186 -1.08 6.76 -7.48
CA PHE A 186 0.30 6.98 -7.89
C PHE A 186 0.88 5.67 -8.38
N CYS A 187 1.25 5.61 -9.64
CA CYS A 187 1.76 4.41 -10.30
C CYS A 187 3.24 4.57 -10.62
N GLN A 188 4.03 3.53 -10.36
CA GLN A 188 5.41 3.44 -10.83
C GLN A 188 5.56 2.25 -11.76
N THR A 189 6.26 2.49 -12.87
CA THR A 189 6.55 1.50 -13.91
C THR A 189 8.02 1.62 -14.34
N ARG A 190 8.51 0.66 -15.13
CA ARG A 190 9.78 0.83 -15.83
C ARG A 190 9.72 2.02 -16.81
N PRO A 191 10.87 2.65 -17.14
CA PRO A 191 10.91 3.65 -18.20
C PRO A 191 10.29 3.12 -19.51
N SER A 192 9.51 3.97 -20.17
CA SER A 192 8.81 3.67 -21.43
C SER A 192 7.83 2.48 -21.35
N HIS A 193 7.22 2.22 -20.18
CA HIS A 193 6.06 1.34 -20.10
C HIS A 193 4.87 1.96 -20.85
N PRO A 194 4.07 1.20 -21.61
CA PRO A 194 3.04 1.78 -22.51
C PRO A 194 1.84 2.40 -21.78
N VAL A 195 1.63 2.08 -20.50
CA VAL A 195 0.47 2.56 -19.72
C VAL A 195 0.54 4.06 -19.53
N GLN A 196 -0.58 4.74 -19.83
CA GLN A 196 -0.72 6.18 -19.74
C GLN A 196 -1.49 6.60 -18.48
N PRO A 197 -1.24 7.81 -17.93
CA PRO A 197 -2.09 8.39 -16.90
C PRO A 197 -3.53 8.52 -17.40
N TRP A 198 -4.47 8.50 -16.46
CA TRP A 198 -5.89 8.65 -16.77
C TRP A 198 -6.58 9.50 -15.71
N HIS A 199 -7.65 10.18 -16.12
CA HIS A 199 -8.50 10.98 -15.24
C HIS A 199 -9.96 10.66 -15.52
N ARG A 200 -10.72 10.39 -14.47
CA ARG A 200 -12.17 10.17 -14.50
C ARG A 200 -12.78 10.97 -13.33
N PRO A 201 -14.09 11.26 -13.33
CA PRO A 201 -14.70 12.02 -12.23
C PRO A 201 -14.38 11.41 -10.86
N GLY A 202 -13.73 12.20 -9.99
CA GLY A 202 -13.37 11.83 -8.63
C GLY A 202 -12.16 10.89 -8.49
N ARG A 203 -11.51 10.49 -9.58
CA ARG A 203 -10.34 9.58 -9.52
C ARG A 203 -9.36 9.78 -10.67
N ARG A 204 -8.08 9.66 -10.40
CA ARG A 204 -7.03 9.70 -11.42
C ARG A 204 -5.86 8.79 -11.09
N ALA A 205 -5.08 8.47 -12.11
CA ALA A 205 -3.78 7.85 -11.96
C ALA A 205 -2.70 8.74 -12.57
N GLU A 206 -1.59 8.87 -11.85
CA GLU A 206 -0.39 9.59 -12.27
C GLU A 206 0.81 8.65 -12.20
N PHE A 207 1.80 8.88 -13.06
CA PHE A 207 3.03 8.07 -13.08
C PHE A 207 4.21 8.84 -12.51
N GLN A 208 4.72 8.39 -11.38
CA GLN A 208 5.92 8.94 -10.73
C GLN A 208 6.58 7.89 -9.82
N PRO A 209 7.87 8.07 -9.45
CA PRO A 209 8.51 7.21 -8.47
C PRO A 209 7.74 7.19 -7.14
N ILE A 210 7.46 6.00 -6.63
CA ILE A 210 6.85 5.80 -5.33
C ILE A 210 7.90 6.04 -4.26
N THR A 211 7.53 6.82 -3.26
CA THR A 211 8.38 7.19 -2.14
C THR A 211 7.69 6.84 -0.83
N ILE A 212 8.41 6.96 0.29
CA ILE A 212 7.81 6.75 1.61
C ILE A 212 6.69 7.77 1.88
N GLU A 213 6.79 9.00 1.37
CA GLU A 213 5.74 10.02 1.48
C GLU A 213 4.43 9.58 0.83
N HIS A 214 4.48 8.86 -0.30
CA HIS A 214 3.27 8.30 -0.93
C HIS A 214 2.59 7.26 -0.04
N LEU A 215 3.39 6.43 0.65
CA LEU A 215 2.87 5.42 1.59
C LEU A 215 2.29 6.06 2.85
N MET A 216 2.95 7.11 3.35
CA MET A 216 2.46 7.91 4.46
C MET A 216 1.17 8.63 4.10
N ALA A 217 1.10 9.23 2.91
CA ALA A 217 -0.12 9.84 2.37
C ALA A 217 -1.26 8.84 2.28
N SER A 218 -1.01 7.66 1.70
CA SER A 218 -1.99 6.58 1.58
C SER A 218 -2.50 6.08 2.94
N SER A 219 -1.67 6.10 3.98
CA SER A 219 -1.98 5.52 5.31
C SER A 219 -2.36 6.56 6.37
N ALA A 220 -2.44 7.84 6.02
CA ALA A 220 -2.75 8.91 6.96
C ALA A 220 -4.25 8.93 7.30
N ILE A 221 -4.66 8.09 8.25
CA ILE A 221 -6.04 8.03 8.75
C ILE A 221 -6.44 9.41 9.33
N PRO A 222 -7.57 10.00 8.90
CA PRO A 222 -8.08 11.25 9.43
C PRO A 222 -8.11 11.27 10.97
N PHE A 223 -7.77 12.42 11.57
CA PHE A 223 -7.73 12.67 13.02
C PHE A 223 -6.61 11.94 13.80
N LEU A 224 -6.11 10.82 13.28
CA LEU A 224 -5.01 10.06 13.87
C LEU A 224 -3.65 10.57 13.37
N PHE A 225 -3.52 10.81 12.07
CA PHE A 225 -2.27 11.23 11.43
C PHE A 225 -2.45 12.55 10.65
N PRO A 226 -1.40 13.39 10.57
CA PRO A 226 -1.46 14.61 9.78
C PRO A 226 -1.53 14.28 8.28
N ALA A 227 -2.23 15.11 7.51
CA ALA A 227 -2.23 15.01 6.06
C ALA A 227 -0.81 15.24 5.50
N VAL A 228 -0.40 14.40 4.56
CA VAL A 228 0.95 14.40 3.99
C VAL A 228 0.92 15.21 2.70
N PRO A 229 1.77 16.24 2.57
CA PRO A 229 1.81 16.98 1.33
C PRO A 229 2.61 16.23 0.26
N LEU A 230 2.04 16.11 -0.94
CA LEU A 230 2.74 15.63 -2.12
C LEU A 230 2.73 16.71 -3.20
N TRP A 231 3.73 16.69 -4.08
CA TRP A 231 3.80 17.57 -5.23
C TRP A 231 3.17 16.87 -6.42
N VAL A 232 2.09 17.44 -6.96
CA VAL A 232 1.32 16.89 -8.09
C VAL A 232 0.94 18.04 -9.01
N ASP A 233 0.94 17.82 -10.33
CA ASP A 233 0.60 18.86 -11.33
C ASP A 233 1.27 20.23 -11.06
N GLY A 234 2.53 20.24 -10.62
CA GLY A 234 3.28 21.48 -10.36
C GLY A 234 2.85 22.28 -9.12
N HIS A 235 2.06 21.72 -8.21
CA HIS A 235 1.67 22.36 -6.95
C HIS A 235 1.58 21.36 -5.79
N LYS A 236 1.42 21.88 -4.57
CA LYS A 236 1.32 21.05 -3.35
C LYS A 236 -0.14 20.71 -3.08
N GLU A 237 -0.46 19.43 -2.99
CA GLU A 237 -1.74 18.94 -2.47
C GLU A 237 -1.52 18.16 -1.16
N HIS A 238 -2.53 18.18 -0.29
CA HIS A 238 -2.49 17.45 0.98
C HIS A 238 -3.29 16.17 0.87
N PHE A 239 -2.63 15.05 1.11
CA PHE A 239 -3.21 13.72 0.98
C PHE A 239 -3.42 13.05 2.33
N GLY A 240 -4.39 12.15 2.38
CA GLY A 240 -4.50 11.18 3.44
C GLY A 240 -5.17 9.89 3.00
N ASP A 241 -5.45 9.03 3.97
CA ASP A 241 -6.15 7.77 3.74
C ASP A 241 -7.55 8.04 3.18
N SER A 242 -8.00 7.18 2.28
CA SER A 242 -9.29 7.29 1.63
C SER A 242 -10.47 7.02 2.54
N GLY A 243 -10.24 6.43 3.73
CA GLY A 243 -11.32 5.94 4.60
C GLY A 243 -12.10 4.80 3.94
N GLU A 244 -12.79 3.99 4.75
CA GLU A 244 -13.84 3.08 4.25
C GLU A 244 -15.11 3.87 3.93
#